data_AF-A0A9W6BHH5-F1
#
_entry.id   AF-A0A9W6BHH5-F1
#
_cell.length_a   1.000
_cell.length_b   1.000
_cell.length_c   1.000
_cell.angle_alpha   90.00
_cell.angle_beta   90.00
_cell.angle_gamma   90.00
#
_symmetry.space_group_name_H-M   'P 1'
#
loop_
_entity.id
_entity.type
_entity.pdbx_description
1 polymer ?
#
loop_
_entity_poly.entity_id
_entity_poly.type
_entity_poly.pdbx_seq_one_letter_code
_entity_poly.pdbx_strand_id
1 'polypeptide(L)'
;MAIVARGFPGLTFGTTPWSATDSTTKRAGQAKEAKEGLARCWQSFEISGCAKVTKDIKEEVRRHGFPPSIRADAYFFLSGGSLLQREHPADTYNKLAASTSNLSDDAIYNVEDDVRNARVLFKDTRLFSTAKGAEVLSRIIFAYIQRNPACGYFKGLAGIAALLLSTFGKEREEQVFWTLVALLERRFFPVTNGQVLVAARVEVHVLQVLLEQRLHALAAPLAKLGPEAMESLSYGWFLTAFTRVLPHEVVLRIWDCVVVEGPKVSLRVAMALIKMCASSVQSCTNIDVLCRVVEARLSRCQDANALLAVAFKGLGSLSGASVDAARVRALTAFQRSRSTCPAPLALGATGSVSGTLSTNSGGSTASGRAASRHASPRKSPKGMSALLSTA
;
A
#
# COMPACT_ATOMS: atom_id res chain seq x y z
N MET A 1 -10.27 -24.46 77.23
CA MET A 1 -9.66 -23.11 77.36
C MET A 1 -9.05 -22.76 76.00
N ALA A 2 -9.45 -21.77 75.21
CA ALA A 2 -10.37 -20.62 75.29
C ALA A 2 -11.18 -20.57 73.96
N ILE A 3 -12.50 -20.33 73.86
CA ILE A 3 -13.34 -19.15 74.20
C ILE A 3 -12.93 -17.93 73.33
N VAL A 4 -13.56 -17.69 72.16
CA VAL A 4 -14.73 -16.77 71.86
C VAL A 4 -14.25 -15.75 70.79
N ALA A 5 -14.98 -15.21 69.80
CA ALA A 5 -16.41 -15.12 69.44
C ALA A 5 -16.58 -14.64 67.98
N ARG A 6 -17.75 -14.97 67.40
CA ARG A 6 -18.75 -14.13 66.66
C ARG A 6 -18.25 -13.17 65.55
N GLY A 7 -18.86 -13.07 64.36
CA GLY A 7 -20.14 -13.56 63.86
C GLY A 7 -20.33 -13.31 62.35
N PHE A 8 -21.36 -13.95 61.80
CA PHE A 8 -21.95 -13.86 60.45
C PHE A 8 -22.46 -12.43 60.09
N PRO A 9 -22.88 -12.07 58.83
CA PRO A 9 -23.37 -12.94 57.74
C PRO A 9 -23.01 -12.55 56.28
N GLY A 10 -23.26 -13.49 55.36
CA GLY A 10 -23.90 -13.17 54.07
C GLY A 10 -23.04 -13.20 52.81
N LEU A 11 -23.15 -14.29 52.03
CA LEU A 11 -23.34 -14.31 50.57
C LEU A 11 -23.32 -15.76 50.09
N THR A 12 -24.52 -16.27 49.77
CA THR A 12 -24.69 -17.51 49.02
C THR A 12 -24.12 -17.30 47.61
N PHE A 13 -23.05 -18.01 47.25
CA PHE A 13 -22.59 -18.08 45.87
C PHE A 13 -23.61 -18.89 45.05
N GLY A 14 -24.49 -18.17 44.35
CA GLY A 14 -25.26 -18.73 43.25
C GLY A 14 -24.31 -19.03 42.09
N THR A 15 -24.12 -20.31 41.79
CA THR A 15 -23.47 -20.77 40.56
C THR A 15 -24.43 -20.57 39.38
N THR A 16 -24.54 -19.35 38.85
CA THR A 16 -25.13 -19.17 37.52
C THR A 16 -24.12 -19.60 36.46
N PRO A 17 -24.50 -20.49 35.51
CA PRO A 17 -23.65 -20.80 34.37
C PRO A 17 -23.40 -19.53 33.57
N TRP A 18 -22.13 -19.22 33.32
CA TRP A 18 -21.70 -18.11 32.47
C TRP A 18 -22.28 -18.31 31.06
N SER A 19 -23.29 -17.52 30.70
CA SER A 19 -23.99 -17.56 29.42
C SER A 19 -23.11 -16.95 28.31
N ALA A 20 -22.12 -17.71 27.83
CA ALA A 20 -21.30 -17.33 26.67
C ALA A 20 -22.14 -17.20 25.38
N THR A 21 -23.29 -17.86 25.32
CA THR A 21 -24.22 -17.93 24.17
C THR A 21 -24.98 -16.62 23.89
N ASP A 22 -25.25 -15.81 24.92
CA ASP A 22 -26.07 -14.59 24.77
C ASP A 22 -25.29 -13.46 24.07
N SER A 23 -23.99 -13.34 24.38
CA SER A 23 -23.08 -12.37 23.74
C SER A 23 -22.82 -12.66 22.26
N THR A 24 -22.75 -13.93 21.88
CA THR A 24 -22.52 -14.37 20.49
C THR A 24 -23.79 -14.20 19.66
N THR A 25 -24.95 -14.52 20.23
CA THR A 25 -26.26 -14.36 19.58
C THR A 25 -26.58 -12.88 19.36
N LYS A 26 -26.29 -12.02 20.34
CA LYS A 26 -26.46 -10.57 20.23
C LYS A 26 -25.52 -9.95 19.18
N ARG A 27 -24.26 -10.39 19.12
CA ARG A 27 -23.31 -9.99 18.06
C ARG A 27 -23.74 -10.47 16.67
N ALA A 28 -24.28 -11.69 16.57
CA ALA A 28 -24.79 -12.24 15.32
C ALA A 28 -26.04 -11.48 14.83
N GLY A 29 -26.96 -11.14 15.75
CA GLY A 29 -28.13 -10.30 15.46
C GLY A 29 -27.74 -8.91 14.96
N GLN A 30 -26.81 -8.24 15.66
CA GLN A 30 -26.27 -6.93 15.24
C GLN A 30 -25.56 -6.99 13.88
N ALA A 31 -24.80 -8.07 13.61
CA ALA A 31 -24.14 -8.26 12.32
C ALA A 31 -25.13 -8.52 11.17
N LYS A 32 -26.25 -9.20 11.46
CA LYS A 32 -27.32 -9.43 10.49
C LYS A 32 -28.07 -8.14 10.17
N GLU A 33 -28.47 -7.39 11.19
CA GLU A 33 -29.18 -6.12 11.05
C GLU A 33 -28.34 -5.07 10.31
N ALA A 34 -27.03 -5.01 10.59
CA ALA A 34 -26.09 -4.14 9.88
C ALA A 34 -25.94 -4.50 8.39
N LYS A 35 -25.84 -5.80 8.08
CA LYS A 35 -25.80 -6.28 6.68
C LYS A 35 -27.08 -5.89 5.94
N GLU A 36 -28.23 -6.06 6.58
CA GLU A 36 -29.54 -5.69 6.02
C GLU A 36 -29.70 -4.17 5.88
N GLY A 37 -29.21 -3.38 6.84
CA GLY A 37 -29.17 -1.92 6.78
C GLY A 37 -28.37 -1.41 5.59
N LEU A 38 -27.11 -1.87 5.46
CA LEU A 38 -26.24 -1.45 4.37
C LEU A 38 -26.69 -1.99 3.01
N ALA A 39 -27.24 -3.21 2.95
CA ALA A 39 -27.85 -3.73 1.73
C ALA A 39 -29.05 -2.88 1.28
N ARG A 40 -29.91 -2.42 2.20
CA ARG A 40 -31.01 -1.49 1.89
C ARG A 40 -30.50 -0.15 1.37
N CYS A 41 -29.50 0.43 2.02
CA CYS A 41 -28.86 1.66 1.56
C CYS A 41 -28.24 1.48 0.16
N TRP A 42 -27.65 0.32 -0.11
CA TRP A 42 -27.01 0.01 -1.39
C TRP A 42 -28.03 -0.24 -2.50
N GLN A 43 -29.10 -0.99 -2.26
CA GLN A 43 -30.19 -1.19 -3.23
C GLN A 43 -30.80 0.15 -3.65
N SER A 44 -31.01 1.06 -2.69
CA SER A 44 -31.44 2.42 -3.00
C SER A 44 -30.44 3.17 -3.90
N PHE A 45 -29.15 2.93 -3.74
CA PHE A 45 -28.09 3.55 -4.53
C PHE A 45 -28.07 3.01 -5.98
N GLU A 46 -28.21 1.69 -6.15
CA GLU A 46 -28.24 1.01 -7.44
C GLU A 46 -29.46 1.41 -8.29
N ILE A 47 -30.66 1.48 -7.66
CA ILE A 47 -31.91 1.81 -8.35
C ILE A 47 -31.90 3.24 -8.93
N SER A 48 -31.21 4.17 -8.30
CA SER A 48 -31.29 5.59 -8.68
C SER A 48 -30.14 6.06 -9.56
N GLY A 49 -29.10 5.26 -9.80
CA GLY A 49 -27.97 5.56 -10.72
C GLY A 49 -27.21 6.87 -10.46
N CYS A 50 -27.59 7.62 -9.42
CA CYS A 50 -27.24 9.02 -9.18
C CYS A 50 -27.35 9.39 -7.69
N ALA A 51 -27.58 8.43 -6.79
CA ALA A 51 -27.69 8.72 -5.36
C ALA A 51 -26.37 9.27 -4.83
N LYS A 52 -26.43 10.45 -4.19
CA LYS A 52 -25.30 11.04 -3.50
C LYS A 52 -24.94 10.18 -2.30
N VAL A 53 -23.65 9.97 -2.04
CA VAL A 53 -23.18 9.31 -0.83
C VAL A 53 -23.70 10.07 0.41
N THR A 54 -24.67 9.48 1.10
CA THR A 54 -25.33 10.09 2.27
C THR A 54 -24.48 9.97 3.52
N LYS A 55 -24.86 10.71 4.58
CA LYS A 55 -24.22 10.60 5.89
C LYS A 55 -24.39 9.19 6.49
N ASP A 56 -25.56 8.59 6.27
CA ASP A 56 -25.89 7.27 6.81
C ASP A 56 -25.04 6.18 6.15
N ILE A 57 -24.84 6.24 4.82
CA ILE A 57 -23.92 5.33 4.12
C ILE A 57 -22.50 5.45 4.69
N LYS A 58 -22.02 6.67 4.95
CA LYS A 58 -20.69 6.88 5.57
C LYS A 58 -20.60 6.23 6.94
N GLU A 59 -21.63 6.40 7.77
CA GLU A 59 -21.65 5.86 9.12
C GLU A 59 -21.72 4.33 9.14
N GLU A 60 -22.60 3.74 8.32
CA GLU A 60 -22.71 2.29 8.16
C GLU A 60 -21.41 1.69 7.61
N VAL A 61 -20.78 2.35 6.64
CA VAL A 61 -19.51 1.87 6.09
C VAL A 61 -18.39 1.92 7.14
N ARG A 62 -18.31 2.96 7.96
CA ARG A 62 -17.32 3.01 9.06
C ARG A 62 -17.53 1.88 10.07
N ARG A 63 -18.78 1.60 10.44
CA ARG A 63 -19.12 0.60 11.47
C ARG A 63 -19.00 -0.84 10.97
N HIS A 64 -19.49 -1.08 9.76
CA HIS A 64 -19.74 -2.43 9.24
C HIS A 64 -19.17 -2.66 7.86
N GLY A 65 -18.95 -1.59 7.08
CA GLY A 65 -18.34 -1.57 5.73
C GLY A 65 -18.98 -2.54 4.75
N PHE A 66 -18.45 -2.59 3.54
CA PHE A 66 -19.20 -3.23 2.48
C PHE A 66 -19.28 -4.74 2.68
N PRO A 67 -20.48 -5.34 2.62
CA PRO A 67 -20.62 -6.77 2.47
C PRO A 67 -19.80 -7.26 1.26
N PRO A 68 -19.15 -8.43 1.36
CA PRO A 68 -18.35 -8.96 0.25
C PRO A 68 -19.10 -9.05 -1.08
N SER A 69 -20.42 -9.31 -1.03
CA SER A 69 -21.27 -9.43 -2.21
C SER A 69 -21.41 -8.13 -3.02
N ILE A 70 -21.34 -6.96 -2.37
CA ILE A 70 -21.51 -5.67 -3.04
C ILE A 70 -20.20 -4.89 -3.20
N ARG A 71 -19.13 -5.32 -2.50
CA ARG A 71 -17.88 -4.54 -2.40
C ARG A 71 -17.25 -4.26 -3.76
N ALA A 72 -17.27 -5.24 -4.67
CA ALA A 72 -16.72 -5.07 -6.01
C ALA A 72 -17.46 -3.98 -6.79
N ASP A 73 -18.80 -4.06 -6.83
CA ASP A 73 -19.62 -3.07 -7.54
C ASP A 73 -19.48 -1.70 -6.86
N ALA A 74 -19.45 -1.66 -5.53
CA ALA A 74 -19.21 -0.45 -4.78
C ALA A 74 -17.87 0.20 -5.12
N TYR A 75 -16.79 -0.57 -5.20
CA TYR A 75 -15.50 -0.04 -5.62
C TYR A 75 -15.54 0.44 -7.07
N PHE A 76 -16.15 -0.31 -7.98
CA PHE A 76 -16.22 0.06 -9.40
C PHE A 76 -16.96 1.37 -9.65
N PHE A 77 -18.12 1.55 -9.00
CA PHE A 77 -18.93 2.76 -9.14
C PHE A 77 -18.38 3.92 -8.29
N LEU A 78 -18.14 3.70 -6.99
CA LEU A 78 -17.77 4.78 -6.08
C LEU A 78 -16.33 5.24 -6.27
N SER A 79 -15.40 4.42 -6.79
CA SER A 79 -14.08 4.93 -7.15
C SER A 79 -14.14 5.87 -8.36
N GLY A 80 -15.12 5.68 -9.25
CA GLY A 80 -15.20 6.27 -10.58
C GLY A 80 -14.57 5.40 -11.68
N GLY A 81 -14.30 4.12 -11.40
CA GLY A 81 -13.80 3.15 -12.39
C GLY A 81 -14.78 2.95 -13.55
N SER A 82 -16.08 2.85 -13.26
CA SER A 82 -17.13 2.79 -14.29
C SER A 82 -17.14 3.99 -15.23
N LEU A 83 -16.91 5.19 -14.70
CA LEU A 83 -16.81 6.41 -15.50
C LEU A 83 -15.56 6.38 -16.38
N LEU A 84 -14.41 5.97 -15.83
CA LEU A 84 -13.18 5.80 -16.62
C LEU A 84 -13.38 4.79 -17.75
N GLN A 85 -14.00 3.65 -17.48
CA GLN A 85 -14.25 2.64 -18.50
C GLN A 85 -15.09 3.20 -19.64
N ARG A 86 -16.15 3.97 -19.32
CA ARG A 86 -17.03 4.57 -20.33
C ARG A 86 -16.38 5.73 -21.09
N GLU A 87 -15.45 6.44 -20.47
CA GLU A 87 -14.70 7.54 -21.09
C GLU A 87 -13.66 7.05 -22.12
N HIS A 88 -13.31 5.76 -22.10
CA HIS A 88 -12.34 5.17 -23.02
C HIS A 88 -13.02 4.21 -24.01
N PRO A 89 -12.42 4.01 -25.21
CA PRO A 89 -12.90 2.98 -26.13
C PRO A 89 -12.97 1.59 -25.49
N ALA A 90 -13.99 0.80 -25.83
CA ALA A 90 -14.25 -0.51 -25.22
C ALA A 90 -13.06 -1.49 -25.31
N ASP A 91 -12.21 -1.37 -26.33
CA ASP A 91 -11.06 -2.27 -26.53
C ASP A 91 -9.75 -1.72 -25.92
N THR A 92 -9.79 -0.59 -25.21
CA THR A 92 -8.60 0.05 -24.65
C THR A 92 -7.85 -0.88 -23.72
N TYR A 93 -8.56 -1.60 -22.83
CA TYR A 93 -7.92 -2.52 -21.91
C TYR A 93 -7.22 -3.68 -22.63
N ASN A 94 -7.88 -4.33 -23.58
CA ASN A 94 -7.31 -5.47 -24.29
C ASN A 94 -6.07 -5.06 -25.09
N LYS A 95 -6.08 -3.88 -25.72
CA LYS A 95 -4.91 -3.34 -26.44
C LYS A 95 -3.73 -3.11 -25.52
N LEU A 96 -3.97 -2.55 -24.34
CA LEU A 96 -2.93 -2.34 -23.33
C LEU A 96 -2.43 -3.67 -22.77
N ALA A 97 -3.31 -4.63 -22.48
CA ALA A 97 -2.94 -5.93 -21.92
C ALA A 97 -2.24 -6.86 -22.92
N ALA A 98 -2.48 -6.71 -24.22
CA ALA A 98 -1.93 -7.57 -25.27
C ALA A 98 -0.49 -7.21 -25.66
N SER A 99 -0.05 -5.97 -25.41
CA SER A 99 1.31 -5.55 -25.70
C SER A 99 2.17 -5.59 -24.44
N THR A 100 3.42 -6.04 -24.58
CA THR A 100 4.48 -5.83 -23.59
C THR A 100 5.69 -5.14 -24.22
N SER A 101 5.61 -4.74 -25.49
CA SER A 101 6.75 -4.26 -26.29
C SER A 101 7.39 -2.98 -25.75
N ASN A 102 6.63 -2.18 -25.00
CA ASN A 102 7.07 -0.91 -24.45
C ASN A 102 7.53 -1.02 -22.99
N LEU A 103 7.52 -2.23 -22.41
CA LEU A 103 7.97 -2.48 -21.05
C LEU A 103 9.46 -2.80 -21.05
N SER A 104 10.20 -2.28 -20.06
CA SER A 104 11.57 -2.71 -19.84
C SER A 104 11.62 -4.12 -19.26
N ASP A 105 12.72 -4.84 -19.53
CA ASP A 105 12.96 -6.17 -18.95
C ASP A 105 12.90 -6.13 -17.42
N ASP A 106 13.42 -5.07 -16.80
CA ASP A 106 13.34 -4.85 -15.35
C ASP A 106 11.87 -4.75 -14.87
N ALA A 107 11.01 -4.04 -15.61
CA ALA A 107 9.61 -3.92 -15.24
C ALA A 107 8.91 -5.29 -15.34
N ILE A 108 9.18 -6.05 -16.40
CA ILE A 108 8.63 -7.40 -16.59
C ILE A 108 9.07 -8.32 -15.44
N TYR A 109 10.37 -8.38 -15.16
CA TYR A 109 10.93 -9.20 -14.08
C TYR A 109 10.31 -8.84 -12.72
N ASN A 110 10.23 -7.55 -12.39
CA ASN A 110 9.68 -7.11 -11.12
C ASN A 110 8.18 -7.42 -10.98
N VAL A 111 7.41 -7.34 -12.07
CA VAL A 111 6.00 -7.76 -12.09
C VAL A 111 5.90 -9.26 -11.83
N GLU A 112 6.68 -10.09 -12.53
CA GLU A 112 6.66 -11.54 -12.36
C GLU A 112 7.05 -11.99 -10.95
N ASP A 113 8.06 -11.34 -10.35
CA ASP A 113 8.47 -11.61 -8.96
C ASP A 113 7.36 -11.26 -7.96
N ASP A 114 6.77 -10.07 -8.05
CA ASP A 114 5.72 -9.65 -7.14
C ASP A 114 4.40 -10.43 -7.36
N VAL A 115 4.09 -10.86 -8.60
CA VAL A 115 2.95 -11.76 -8.88
C VAL A 115 3.19 -13.13 -8.25
N ARG A 116 4.43 -13.64 -8.26
CA ARG A 116 4.80 -14.88 -7.55
C ARG A 116 4.61 -14.72 -6.05
N ASN A 117 5.04 -13.58 -5.49
CA ASN A 117 4.85 -13.25 -4.08
C ASN A 117 3.35 -13.11 -3.73
N ALA A 118 2.54 -12.55 -4.62
CA ALA A 118 1.09 -12.44 -4.42
C ALA A 118 0.42 -13.82 -4.30
N ARG A 119 0.90 -14.85 -5.01
CA ARG A 119 0.39 -16.23 -4.82
C ARG A 119 0.58 -16.76 -3.40
N VAL A 120 1.66 -16.35 -2.73
CA VAL A 120 1.94 -16.72 -1.33
C VAL A 120 1.05 -15.92 -0.37
N LEU A 121 0.95 -14.60 -0.60
CA LEU A 121 0.18 -13.69 0.27
C LEU A 121 -1.33 -13.93 0.20
N PHE A 122 -1.83 -14.35 -0.96
CA PHE A 122 -3.26 -14.61 -1.20
C PHE A 122 -3.55 -16.10 -1.39
N LYS A 123 -2.74 -16.97 -0.78
CA LYS A 123 -2.87 -18.44 -0.89
C LYS A 123 -4.24 -18.99 -0.48
N ASP A 124 -4.91 -18.30 0.44
CA ASP A 124 -6.23 -18.71 0.94
C ASP A 124 -7.34 -18.40 -0.08
N THR A 125 -7.06 -17.56 -1.08
CA THR A 125 -7.95 -17.27 -2.20
C THR A 125 -7.69 -18.29 -3.31
N ARG A 126 -8.70 -19.11 -3.66
CA ARG A 126 -8.66 -20.05 -4.80
C ARG A 126 -8.32 -19.41 -6.15
N LEU A 127 -8.34 -18.08 -6.23
CA LEU A 127 -8.00 -17.31 -7.41
C LEU A 127 -6.52 -17.45 -7.77
N PHE A 128 -5.61 -17.35 -6.79
CA PHE A 128 -4.17 -17.36 -7.03
C PHE A 128 -3.51 -18.73 -6.91
N SER A 129 -4.26 -19.76 -6.51
CA SER A 129 -3.81 -21.15 -6.60
C SER A 129 -3.78 -21.68 -8.04
N THR A 130 -4.36 -20.95 -9.01
CA THR A 130 -4.38 -21.32 -10.43
C THR A 130 -3.42 -20.46 -11.24
N ALA A 131 -2.80 -21.04 -12.28
CA ALA A 131 -1.97 -20.28 -13.22
C ALA A 131 -2.73 -19.11 -13.86
N LYS A 132 -4.04 -19.30 -14.11
CA LYS A 132 -4.91 -18.29 -14.73
C LYS A 132 -5.05 -17.02 -13.89
N GLY A 133 -5.22 -17.13 -12.57
CA GLY A 133 -5.36 -15.92 -11.73
C GLY A 133 -4.10 -15.05 -11.72
N ALA A 134 -2.93 -15.67 -11.78
CA ALA A 134 -1.67 -14.95 -11.87
C ALA A 134 -1.45 -14.31 -13.25
N GLU A 135 -1.84 -14.99 -14.32
CA GLU A 135 -1.80 -14.42 -15.68
C GLU A 135 -2.69 -13.17 -15.78
N VAL A 136 -3.92 -13.25 -15.27
CA VAL A 136 -4.86 -12.11 -15.18
C VAL A 136 -4.24 -10.96 -14.37
N LEU A 137 -3.60 -11.26 -13.24
CA LEU A 137 -2.92 -10.25 -12.44
C LEU A 137 -1.79 -9.56 -13.21
N SER A 138 -0.92 -10.33 -13.89
CA SER A 138 0.15 -9.76 -14.73
C SER A 138 -0.41 -8.85 -15.82
N ARG A 139 -1.46 -9.28 -16.52
CA ARG A 139 -2.12 -8.49 -17.58
C ARG A 139 -2.65 -7.17 -17.07
N ILE A 140 -3.32 -7.16 -15.91
CA ILE A 140 -3.79 -5.92 -15.27
C ILE A 140 -2.63 -4.97 -14.97
N ILE A 141 -1.53 -5.48 -14.44
CA ILE A 141 -0.37 -4.66 -14.06
C ILE A 141 0.34 -4.12 -15.31
N PHE A 142 0.57 -4.95 -16.33
CA PHE A 142 1.17 -4.52 -17.60
C PHE A 142 0.32 -3.45 -18.30
N ALA A 143 -1.01 -3.61 -18.30
CA ALA A 143 -1.91 -2.60 -18.83
C ALA A 143 -1.80 -1.27 -18.06
N TYR A 144 -1.66 -1.32 -16.73
CA TYR A 144 -1.51 -0.11 -15.90
C TYR A 144 -0.22 0.63 -16.20
N ILE A 145 0.91 -0.09 -16.27
CA ILE A 145 2.23 0.49 -16.56
C ILE A 145 2.22 1.20 -17.92
N GLN A 146 1.63 0.58 -18.94
CA GLN A 146 1.54 1.17 -20.27
C GLN A 146 0.59 2.36 -20.35
N ARG A 147 -0.52 2.34 -19.60
CA ARG A 147 -1.43 3.48 -19.52
C ARG A 147 -0.75 4.68 -18.87
N ASN A 148 0.05 4.45 -17.83
CA ASN A 148 0.69 5.50 -17.04
C ASN A 148 2.22 5.28 -16.98
N PRO A 149 2.94 5.56 -18.08
CA PRO A 149 4.39 5.37 -18.14
C PRO A 149 5.15 6.30 -17.19
N ALA A 150 4.56 7.44 -16.82
CA ALA A 150 5.15 8.37 -15.85
C ALA A 150 5.20 7.79 -14.42
N CYS A 151 4.23 6.94 -14.07
CA CYS A 151 4.26 6.17 -12.82
C CYS A 151 5.17 4.95 -12.94
N GLY A 152 5.08 4.23 -14.06
CA GLY A 152 5.81 2.99 -14.26
C GLY A 152 5.42 1.89 -13.25
N TYR A 153 6.26 0.86 -13.15
CA TYR A 153 6.12 -0.16 -12.12
C TYR A 153 6.73 0.30 -10.80
N PHE A 154 6.03 0.05 -9.70
CA PHE A 154 6.58 0.18 -8.35
C PHE A 154 6.25 -1.05 -7.51
N LYS A 155 7.18 -1.42 -6.64
CA LYS A 155 7.02 -2.57 -5.75
C LYS A 155 5.82 -2.39 -4.84
N GLY A 156 4.89 -3.33 -4.90
CA GLY A 156 3.61 -3.27 -4.18
C GLY A 156 2.38 -2.99 -5.04
N LEU A 157 2.53 -2.52 -6.28
CA LEU A 157 1.40 -2.38 -7.21
C LEU A 157 0.64 -3.70 -7.41
N ALA A 158 1.39 -4.81 -7.51
CA ALA A 158 0.80 -6.14 -7.62
C ALA A 158 -0.07 -6.54 -6.42
N GLY A 159 0.30 -6.12 -5.20
CA GLY A 159 -0.49 -6.39 -3.99
C GLY A 159 -1.84 -5.67 -4.00
N ILE A 160 -1.88 -4.43 -4.49
CA ILE A 160 -3.10 -3.65 -4.68
C ILE A 160 -4.00 -4.32 -5.72
N ALA A 161 -3.43 -4.63 -6.88
CA ALA A 161 -4.16 -5.29 -7.96
C ALA A 161 -4.66 -6.69 -7.54
N ALA A 162 -3.88 -7.45 -6.77
CA ALA A 162 -4.27 -8.76 -6.27
C ALA A 162 -5.43 -8.70 -5.26
N LEU A 163 -5.43 -7.69 -4.38
CA LEU A 163 -6.53 -7.48 -3.43
C LEU A 163 -7.83 -7.08 -4.15
N LEU A 164 -7.73 -6.20 -5.16
CA LEU A 164 -8.87 -5.87 -6.02
C LEU A 164 -9.36 -7.10 -6.77
N LEU A 165 -8.47 -7.86 -7.41
CA LEU A 165 -8.82 -9.06 -8.15
C LEU A 165 -9.47 -10.13 -7.26
N SER A 166 -9.02 -10.25 -6.00
CA SER A 166 -9.68 -11.11 -4.99
C SER A 166 -11.10 -10.67 -4.67
N THR A 167 -11.35 -9.36 -4.69
CA THR A 167 -12.66 -8.78 -4.38
C THR A 167 -13.63 -8.91 -5.54
N PHE A 168 -13.15 -8.71 -6.77
CA PHE A 168 -13.97 -8.72 -7.98
C PHE A 168 -14.16 -10.12 -8.56
N GLY A 169 -13.15 -10.99 -8.43
CA GLY A 169 -13.07 -12.23 -9.18
C GLY A 169 -12.43 -12.03 -10.56
N LYS A 170 -11.82 -13.10 -11.08
CA LYS A 170 -11.06 -13.10 -12.34
C LYS A 170 -11.89 -12.78 -13.59
N GLU A 171 -13.19 -13.07 -13.56
CA GLU A 171 -14.10 -12.83 -14.70
C GLU A 171 -14.34 -11.33 -14.96
N ARG A 172 -13.99 -10.46 -14.00
CA ARG A 172 -14.15 -9.00 -14.08
C ARG A 172 -12.82 -8.27 -14.21
N GLU A 173 -11.84 -8.89 -14.89
CA GLU A 173 -10.47 -8.39 -15.10
C GLU A 173 -10.42 -6.92 -15.56
N GLU A 174 -11.21 -6.53 -16.56
CA GLU A 174 -11.23 -5.15 -17.05
C GLU A 174 -11.78 -4.16 -16.01
N GLN A 175 -12.82 -4.53 -15.27
CA GLN A 175 -13.37 -3.68 -14.21
C GLN A 175 -12.36 -3.51 -13.07
N VAL A 176 -11.56 -4.55 -12.77
CA VAL A 176 -10.45 -4.47 -11.82
C VAL A 176 -9.42 -3.46 -12.28
N PHE A 177 -9.04 -3.50 -13.57
CA PHE A 177 -8.10 -2.54 -14.15
C PHE A 177 -8.60 -1.09 -13.99
N TRP A 178 -9.83 -0.79 -14.40
CA TRP A 178 -10.36 0.58 -14.28
C TRP A 178 -10.57 1.02 -12.83
N THR A 179 -10.93 0.08 -11.95
CA THR A 179 -11.00 0.35 -10.51
C THR A 179 -9.63 0.64 -9.92
N LEU A 180 -8.57 -0.09 -10.32
CA LEU A 180 -7.20 0.17 -9.88
C LEU A 180 -6.76 1.58 -10.26
N VAL A 181 -7.01 1.98 -11.51
CA VAL A 181 -6.72 3.33 -12.01
C VAL A 181 -7.47 4.38 -11.18
N ALA A 182 -8.79 4.23 -11.03
CA ALA A 182 -9.60 5.17 -10.26
C ALA A 182 -9.18 5.23 -8.77
N LEU A 183 -8.87 4.09 -8.17
CA LEU A 183 -8.48 4.00 -6.78
C LEU A 183 -7.18 4.77 -6.54
N LEU A 184 -6.14 4.49 -7.32
CA LEU A 184 -4.84 5.16 -7.18
C LEU A 184 -4.92 6.64 -7.56
N GLU A 185 -5.40 6.95 -8.76
CA GLU A 185 -5.27 8.29 -9.34
C GLU A 185 -6.39 9.25 -8.92
N ARG A 186 -7.56 8.77 -8.48
CA ARG A 186 -8.69 9.62 -8.07
C ARG A 186 -8.98 9.54 -6.57
N ARG A 187 -8.85 8.36 -5.95
CA ARG A 187 -9.28 8.15 -4.55
C ARG A 187 -8.18 8.22 -3.52
N PHE A 188 -6.95 7.82 -3.84
CA PHE A 188 -5.79 8.03 -2.98
C PHE A 188 -5.07 9.33 -3.34
N PHE A 189 -4.89 9.61 -4.64
CA PHE A 189 -4.00 10.68 -5.10
C PHE A 189 -4.65 11.65 -6.10
N PRO A 190 -5.69 12.40 -5.69
CA PRO A 190 -6.49 13.22 -6.61
C PRO A 190 -5.75 14.40 -7.27
N VAL A 191 -4.63 14.88 -6.71
CA VAL A 191 -4.01 16.16 -7.11
C VAL A 191 -2.74 16.03 -7.95
N THR A 192 -2.24 14.81 -8.18
CA THR A 192 -0.92 14.59 -8.80
C THR A 192 -0.98 14.09 -10.24
N ASN A 193 -2.18 14.03 -10.83
CA ASN A 193 -2.41 13.64 -12.22
C ASN A 193 -1.70 12.33 -12.60
N GLY A 194 -1.83 11.30 -11.74
CA GLY A 194 -1.22 9.99 -11.99
C GLY A 194 0.25 9.84 -11.60
N GLN A 195 0.92 10.88 -11.08
CA GLN A 195 2.28 10.75 -10.52
C GLN A 195 2.25 10.12 -9.13
N VAL A 196 1.96 8.82 -9.05
CA VAL A 196 1.71 8.07 -7.80
C VAL A 196 2.88 8.13 -6.82
N LEU A 197 4.13 7.97 -7.30
CA LEU A 197 5.33 8.03 -6.46
C LEU A 197 5.49 9.40 -5.78
N VAL A 198 5.29 10.49 -6.53
CA VAL A 198 5.30 11.85 -5.99
C VAL A 198 4.13 12.06 -5.04
N ALA A 199 2.97 11.51 -5.36
CA ALA A 199 1.77 11.63 -4.53
C ALA A 199 1.92 11.00 -3.16
N ALA A 200 2.52 9.81 -3.08
CA ALA A 200 2.80 9.16 -1.82
C ALA A 200 3.73 10.02 -0.95
N ARG A 201 4.75 10.69 -1.52
CA ARG A 201 5.60 11.65 -0.79
C ARG A 201 4.84 12.90 -0.33
N VAL A 202 3.92 13.40 -1.17
CA VAL A 202 3.02 14.50 -0.79
C VAL A 202 2.17 14.10 0.42
N GLU A 203 1.60 12.89 0.45
CA GLU A 203 0.86 12.41 1.61
C GLU A 203 1.73 12.28 2.87
N VAL A 204 2.97 11.82 2.75
CA VAL A 204 3.93 11.79 3.89
C VAL A 204 4.14 13.19 4.46
N HIS A 205 4.37 14.18 3.59
CA HIS A 205 4.57 15.57 4.04
C HIS A 205 3.31 16.15 4.71
N VAL A 206 2.14 15.93 4.11
CA VAL A 206 0.86 16.37 4.70
C VAL A 206 0.62 15.65 6.03
N LEU A 207 0.94 14.36 6.14
CA LEU A 207 0.85 13.61 7.38
C LEU A 207 1.75 14.21 8.46
N GLN A 208 2.99 14.56 8.14
CA GLN A 208 3.91 15.20 9.07
C GLN A 208 3.32 16.50 9.63
N VAL A 209 2.83 17.39 8.76
CA VAL A 209 2.18 18.65 9.18
C VAL A 209 0.97 18.38 10.08
N LEU A 210 0.16 17.38 9.76
CA LEU A 210 -1.01 17.03 10.59
C LEU A 210 -0.61 16.45 11.95
N LEU A 211 0.47 15.65 12.02
CA LEU A 211 1.02 15.14 13.28
C LEU A 211 1.52 16.28 14.17
N GLU A 212 2.26 17.24 13.61
CA GLU A 212 2.73 18.41 14.35
C GLU A 212 1.56 19.22 14.93
N GLN A 213 0.48 19.38 14.16
CA GLN A 213 -0.71 20.14 14.58
C GLN A 213 -1.59 19.40 15.61
N ARG A 214 -1.70 18.07 15.53
CA ARG A 214 -2.72 17.29 16.26
C ARG A 214 -2.15 16.33 17.28
N LEU A 215 -0.94 15.84 17.08
CA LEU A 215 -0.27 14.81 17.87
C LEU A 215 1.18 15.20 18.17
N HIS A 216 1.40 16.42 18.66
CA HIS A 216 2.73 16.99 18.93
C HIS A 216 3.65 16.06 19.76
N ALA A 217 3.08 15.36 20.74
CA ALA A 217 3.80 14.41 21.59
C ALA A 217 4.37 13.19 20.84
N LEU A 218 3.88 12.92 19.62
CA LEU A 218 4.39 11.88 18.71
C LEU A 218 5.22 12.47 17.58
N ALA A 219 4.91 13.69 17.14
CA ALA A 219 5.70 14.40 16.14
C ALA A 219 7.12 14.71 16.65
N ALA A 220 7.27 15.15 17.90
CA ALA A 220 8.57 15.53 18.45
C ALA A 220 9.58 14.36 18.53
N PRO A 221 9.23 13.15 19.02
CA PRO A 221 10.12 11.99 18.93
C PRO A 221 10.52 11.64 17.50
N LEU A 222 9.59 11.67 16.55
CA LEU A 222 9.89 11.37 15.13
C LEU A 222 10.85 12.40 14.52
N ALA A 223 10.67 13.69 14.83
CA ALA A 223 11.58 14.75 14.38
C ALA A 223 13.00 14.58 14.94
N LYS A 224 13.15 14.10 16.18
CA LYS A 224 14.46 13.81 16.80
C LYS A 224 15.22 12.67 16.12
N LEU A 225 14.52 11.74 15.48
CA LEU A 225 15.16 10.65 14.72
C LEU A 225 15.77 11.13 13.40
N GLY A 226 15.41 12.31 12.94
CA GLY A 226 15.93 12.93 11.73
C GLY A 226 14.84 13.23 10.69
N PRO A 227 15.18 14.01 9.65
CA PRO A 227 14.22 14.46 8.64
C PRO A 227 13.62 13.31 7.81
N GLU A 228 14.34 12.19 7.68
CA GLU A 228 13.93 11.04 6.87
C GLU A 228 13.01 10.05 7.62
N ALA A 229 12.79 10.24 8.92
CA ALA A 229 12.04 9.30 9.76
C ALA A 229 10.60 9.12 9.27
N MET A 230 9.93 10.23 8.88
CA MET A 230 8.56 10.20 8.36
C MET A 230 8.46 9.48 7.01
N GLU A 231 9.40 9.74 6.09
CA GLU A 231 9.43 9.09 4.78
C GLU A 231 9.70 7.59 4.93
N SER A 232 10.72 7.22 5.70
CA SER A 232 11.07 5.82 5.97
C SER A 232 9.92 5.03 6.61
N LEU A 233 9.19 5.67 7.52
CA LEU A 233 8.09 5.03 8.24
C LEU A 233 6.84 4.87 7.39
N SER A 234 6.44 5.91 6.64
CA SER A 234 5.07 6.03 6.13
C SER A 234 4.93 6.11 4.61
N TYR A 235 6.02 6.30 3.85
CA TYR A 235 5.96 6.35 2.38
C TYR A 235 5.35 5.08 1.78
N GLY A 236 5.81 3.92 2.26
CA GLY A 236 5.29 2.62 1.82
C GLY A 236 3.80 2.42 2.14
N TRP A 237 3.28 3.08 3.18
CA TRP A 237 1.87 2.96 3.56
C TRP A 237 0.97 3.58 2.51
N PHE A 238 1.29 4.81 2.08
CA PHE A 238 0.54 5.50 1.05
C PHE A 238 0.77 4.86 -0.31
N LEU A 239 2.03 4.61 -0.69
CA LEU A 239 2.38 4.05 -2.00
C LEU A 239 1.65 2.73 -2.28
N THR A 240 1.54 1.88 -1.25
CA THR A 240 0.92 0.56 -1.40
C THR A 240 -0.53 0.50 -0.93
N ALA A 241 -1.16 1.66 -0.71
CA ALA A 241 -2.52 1.76 -0.21
C ALA A 241 -2.76 0.86 1.04
N PHE A 242 -1.76 0.80 1.92
CA PHE A 242 -1.67 -0.01 3.14
C PHE A 242 -1.58 -1.54 2.96
N THR A 243 -1.64 -2.06 1.73
CA THR A 243 -1.67 -3.51 1.45
C THR A 243 -0.48 -4.29 1.98
N ARG A 244 0.70 -3.66 2.06
CA ARG A 244 1.92 -4.34 2.55
C ARG A 244 2.07 -4.35 4.07
N VAL A 245 1.32 -3.52 4.78
CA VAL A 245 1.60 -3.21 6.20
C VAL A 245 0.50 -3.69 7.13
N LEU A 246 -0.72 -3.86 6.61
CA LEU A 246 -1.88 -4.31 7.37
C LEU A 246 -2.46 -5.60 6.78
N PRO A 247 -3.10 -6.46 7.59
CA PRO A 247 -3.86 -7.60 7.09
C PRO A 247 -4.94 -7.18 6.08
N HIS A 248 -5.16 -8.02 5.06
CA HIS A 248 -6.04 -7.70 3.93
C HIS A 248 -7.45 -7.28 4.36
N GLU A 249 -8.02 -7.96 5.37
CA GLU A 249 -9.34 -7.61 5.90
C GLU A 249 -9.36 -6.18 6.44
N VAL A 250 -8.33 -5.73 7.16
CA VAL A 250 -8.22 -4.35 7.65
C VAL A 250 -8.02 -3.36 6.50
N VAL A 251 -7.26 -3.74 5.48
CA VAL A 251 -7.06 -2.90 4.29
C VAL A 251 -8.38 -2.68 3.55
N LEU A 252 -9.20 -3.72 3.38
CA LEU A 252 -10.52 -3.59 2.76
C LEU A 252 -11.43 -2.63 3.55
N ARG A 253 -11.38 -2.68 4.89
CA ARG A 253 -12.12 -1.72 5.75
C ARG A 253 -11.69 -0.27 5.53
N ILE A 254 -10.39 -0.04 5.34
CA ILE A 254 -9.85 1.28 5.04
C ILE A 254 -10.32 1.73 3.64
N TRP A 255 -10.22 0.85 2.65
CA TRP A 255 -10.61 1.13 1.27
C TRP A 255 -12.12 1.42 1.15
N ASP A 256 -12.97 0.67 1.84
CA ASP A 256 -14.41 0.94 1.95
C ASP A 256 -14.66 2.41 2.37
N CYS A 257 -13.93 2.89 3.38
CA CYS A 257 -14.04 4.28 3.83
C CYS A 257 -13.44 5.29 2.83
N VAL A 258 -12.32 4.96 2.19
CA VAL A 258 -11.66 5.83 1.20
C VAL A 258 -12.53 6.05 -0.04
N VAL A 259 -13.20 5.01 -0.57
CA VAL A 259 -14.05 5.17 -1.76
C VAL A 259 -15.29 6.02 -1.46
N VAL A 260 -15.82 5.95 -0.24
CA VAL A 260 -17.03 6.68 0.21
C VAL A 260 -16.73 8.13 0.63
N GLU A 261 -15.67 8.34 1.40
CA GLU A 261 -15.37 9.64 2.03
C GLU A 261 -14.19 10.39 1.42
N GLY A 262 -13.45 9.71 0.55
CA GLY A 262 -12.37 10.28 -0.23
C GLY A 262 -10.99 10.21 0.43
N PRO A 263 -10.01 10.88 -0.21
CA PRO A 263 -8.58 10.67 0.05
C PRO A 263 -8.11 11.13 1.42
N LYS A 264 -8.88 11.96 2.15
CA LYS A 264 -8.50 12.40 3.50
C LYS A 264 -8.54 11.26 4.53
N VAL A 265 -9.18 10.13 4.21
CA VAL A 265 -9.26 8.96 5.10
C VAL A 265 -7.89 8.30 5.25
N SER A 266 -7.08 8.24 4.19
CA SER A 266 -5.73 7.64 4.27
C SER A 266 -4.86 8.36 5.31
N LEU A 267 -4.91 9.69 5.36
CA LEU A 267 -4.20 10.51 6.35
C LEU A 267 -4.72 10.28 7.77
N ARG A 268 -6.04 10.15 7.96
CA ARG A 268 -6.62 9.80 9.27
C ARG A 268 -6.14 8.44 9.75
N VAL A 269 -6.14 7.46 8.86
CA VAL A 269 -5.67 6.11 9.15
C VAL A 269 -4.18 6.13 9.50
N ALA A 270 -3.34 6.81 8.72
CA ALA A 270 -1.92 6.91 9.01
C ALA A 270 -1.63 7.57 10.38
N MET A 271 -2.32 8.66 10.73
CA MET A 271 -2.23 9.24 12.08
C MET A 271 -2.69 8.28 13.17
N ALA A 272 -3.76 7.52 12.92
CA ALA A 272 -4.26 6.52 13.86
C ALA A 272 -3.25 5.37 14.07
N LEU A 273 -2.61 4.89 13.00
CA LEU A 273 -1.56 3.88 13.08
C LEU A 273 -0.39 4.36 13.93
N ILE A 274 0.08 5.59 13.71
CA ILE A 274 1.14 6.21 14.53
C ILE A 274 0.71 6.33 15.99
N LYS A 275 -0.53 6.76 16.25
CA LYS A 275 -1.09 6.85 17.61
C LYS A 275 -1.21 5.48 18.29
N MET A 276 -1.59 4.43 17.56
CA MET A 276 -1.64 3.06 18.07
C MET A 276 -0.25 2.47 18.35
N CYS A 277 0.80 3.03 17.73
CA CYS A 277 2.20 2.69 17.94
C CYS A 277 2.94 3.72 18.80
N ALA A 278 2.22 4.57 19.55
CA ALA A 278 2.79 5.69 20.32
C ALA A 278 3.97 5.28 21.22
N SER A 279 3.83 4.14 21.92
CA SER A 279 4.90 3.63 22.80
C SER A 279 6.20 3.38 22.04
N SER A 280 6.13 2.75 20.86
CA SER A 280 7.29 2.45 20.02
C SER A 280 7.90 3.73 19.45
N VAL A 281 7.06 4.66 19.00
CA VAL A 281 7.49 5.99 18.50
C VAL A 281 8.24 6.78 19.58
N GLN A 282 7.84 6.66 20.84
CA GLN A 282 8.46 7.36 21.95
C GLN A 282 9.73 6.68 22.48
N SER A 283 9.80 5.34 22.41
CA SER A 283 10.92 4.58 22.96
C SER A 283 12.09 4.39 22.00
N CYS A 284 11.84 4.37 20.69
CA CYS A 284 12.89 4.08 19.71
C CYS A 284 13.77 5.30 19.44
N THR A 285 15.08 5.07 19.33
CA THR A 285 16.10 6.09 19.03
C THR A 285 16.74 5.93 17.65
N ASN A 286 16.35 4.89 16.91
CA ASN A 286 16.86 4.56 15.57
C ASN A 286 15.68 4.32 14.61
N ILE A 287 15.77 4.89 13.40
CA ILE A 287 14.72 4.83 12.37
C ILE A 287 14.45 3.38 11.95
N ASP A 288 15.48 2.59 11.65
CA ASP A 288 15.32 1.20 11.19
C ASP A 288 14.64 0.33 12.25
N VAL A 289 15.01 0.51 13.52
CA VAL A 289 14.38 -0.18 14.65
C VAL A 289 12.92 0.22 14.76
N LEU A 290 12.62 1.52 14.68
CA LEU A 290 11.24 2.01 14.71
C LEU A 290 10.41 1.39 13.58
N CYS A 291 10.89 1.46 12.34
CA CYS A 291 10.20 0.93 11.17
C CYS A 291 9.89 -0.57 11.33
N ARG A 292 10.87 -1.38 11.74
CA ARG A 292 10.68 -2.82 11.97
C ARG A 292 9.67 -3.12 13.07
N VAL A 293 9.75 -2.42 14.20
CA VAL A 293 8.82 -2.62 15.33
C VAL A 293 7.40 -2.22 14.94
N VAL A 294 7.24 -1.09 14.25
CA VAL A 294 5.94 -0.64 13.76
C VAL A 294 5.38 -1.63 12.74
N GLU A 295 6.17 -2.05 11.73
CA GLU A 295 5.73 -3.02 10.73
C GLU A 295 5.32 -4.37 11.36
N ALA A 296 6.10 -4.87 12.32
CA ALA A 296 5.78 -6.10 13.06
C ALA A 296 4.51 -5.98 13.93
N ARG A 297 4.18 -4.77 14.40
CA ARG A 297 2.94 -4.50 15.15
C ARG A 297 1.74 -4.37 14.21
N LEU A 298 1.90 -3.62 13.13
CA LEU A 298 0.83 -3.35 12.17
C LEU A 298 0.44 -4.60 11.38
N SER A 299 1.38 -5.47 11.03
CA SER A 299 1.09 -6.75 10.37
C SER A 299 0.22 -7.70 11.21
N ARG A 300 0.13 -7.47 12.53
CA ARG A 300 -0.73 -8.21 13.47
C ARG A 300 -2.00 -7.45 13.87
N CYS A 301 -2.25 -6.28 13.27
CA CYS A 301 -3.44 -5.48 13.54
C CYS A 301 -4.67 -6.14 12.91
N GLN A 302 -5.46 -6.88 13.69
CA GLN A 302 -6.67 -7.56 13.18
C GLN A 302 -7.95 -6.75 13.41
N ASP A 303 -7.96 -5.85 14.41
CA ASP A 303 -9.15 -5.08 14.77
C ASP A 303 -9.24 -3.77 13.97
N ALA A 304 -9.87 -3.86 12.80
CA ALA A 304 -10.16 -2.68 11.99
C ALA A 304 -11.11 -1.70 12.67
N ASN A 305 -12.02 -2.15 13.53
CA ASN A 305 -12.97 -1.27 14.20
C ASN A 305 -12.26 -0.39 15.23
N ALA A 306 -11.30 -0.95 15.97
CA ALA A 306 -10.44 -0.17 16.85
C ALA A 306 -9.62 0.87 16.07
N LEU A 307 -9.01 0.48 14.93
CA LEU A 307 -8.27 1.40 14.07
C LEU A 307 -9.17 2.54 13.56
N LEU A 308 -10.33 2.22 13.01
CA LEU A 308 -11.27 3.21 12.48
C LEU A 308 -11.88 4.08 13.60
N ALA A 309 -12.10 3.54 14.79
CA ALA A 309 -12.54 4.32 15.94
C ALA A 309 -11.50 5.39 16.31
N VAL A 310 -10.21 5.03 16.35
CA VAL A 310 -9.13 6.01 16.55
C VAL A 310 -9.11 7.02 15.41
N ALA A 311 -9.18 6.57 14.15
CA ALA A 311 -9.09 7.42 12.97
C ALA A 311 -10.23 8.45 12.84
N PHE A 312 -11.47 8.07 13.19
CA PHE A 312 -12.66 8.91 12.99
C PHE A 312 -13.16 9.62 14.25
N LYS A 313 -12.91 9.07 15.44
CA LYS A 313 -13.36 9.67 16.71
C LYS A 313 -12.20 10.27 17.52
N GLY A 314 -11.02 9.65 17.46
CA GLY A 314 -9.89 10.00 18.32
C GLY A 314 -9.00 11.16 17.85
N LEU A 315 -9.20 11.67 16.61
CA LEU A 315 -8.33 12.68 15.99
C LEU A 315 -9.04 14.02 15.70
N GLY A 316 -10.32 14.13 16.05
CA GLY A 316 -11.13 15.32 15.78
C GLY A 316 -11.51 15.50 14.31
N SER A 317 -12.03 16.68 13.97
CA SER A 317 -12.44 17.01 12.60
C SER A 317 -11.24 17.35 11.71
N LEU A 318 -11.26 16.81 10.50
CA LEU A 318 -10.30 17.11 9.44
C LEU A 318 -11.07 17.43 8.16
N SER A 319 -11.02 18.71 7.78
CA SER A 319 -11.68 19.26 6.59
C SER A 319 -10.98 18.77 5.32
N GLY A 320 -11.76 18.35 4.33
CA GLY A 320 -11.23 17.95 3.02
C GLY A 320 -10.50 19.09 2.33
N ALA A 321 -11.12 20.27 2.28
CA ALA A 321 -10.53 21.47 1.67
C ALA A 321 -9.18 21.86 2.28
N SER A 322 -9.05 21.75 3.61
CA SER A 322 -7.77 22.04 4.29
C SER A 322 -6.68 21.04 3.91
N VAL A 323 -7.03 19.76 3.77
CA VAL A 323 -6.11 18.70 3.35
C VAL A 323 -5.71 18.91 1.90
N ASP A 324 -6.65 19.19 1.01
CA ASP A 324 -6.37 19.39 -0.40
C ASP A 324 -5.50 20.63 -0.62
N ALA A 325 -5.76 21.72 0.11
CA ALA A 325 -4.87 22.87 0.12
C ALA A 325 -3.45 22.53 0.62
N ALA A 326 -3.32 21.67 1.63
CA ALA A 326 -2.02 21.20 2.12
C ALA A 326 -1.30 20.35 1.07
N ARG A 327 -2.01 19.47 0.36
CA ARG A 327 -1.46 18.66 -0.73
C ARG A 327 -0.94 19.52 -1.88
N VAL A 328 -1.72 20.53 -2.29
CA VAL A 328 -1.29 21.46 -3.34
C VAL A 328 -0.03 22.21 -2.93
N ARG A 329 0.04 22.74 -1.71
CA ARG A 329 1.24 23.41 -1.19
C ARG A 329 2.47 22.47 -1.19
N ALA A 330 2.29 21.24 -0.70
CA ALA A 330 3.35 20.24 -0.66
C ALA A 330 3.85 19.89 -2.07
N LEU A 331 2.92 19.66 -3.01
CA LEU A 331 3.25 19.36 -4.41
C LEU A 331 4.03 20.50 -5.06
N THR A 332 3.60 21.76 -4.87
CA THR A 332 4.32 22.93 -5.39
C THR A 332 5.73 23.03 -4.80
N ALA A 333 5.91 22.72 -3.51
CA ALA A 333 7.24 22.71 -2.89
C ALA A 333 8.15 21.65 -3.52
N PHE A 334 7.65 20.42 -3.74
CA PHE A 334 8.39 19.35 -4.43
C PHE A 334 8.78 19.70 -5.86
N GLN A 335 7.91 20.42 -6.59
CA GLN A 335 8.21 20.85 -7.95
C GLN A 335 9.31 21.91 -7.97
N ARG A 336 9.26 22.88 -7.05
CA ARG A 336 10.28 23.93 -6.93
C ARG A 336 11.66 23.38 -6.60
N SER A 337 11.75 22.43 -5.67
CA SER A 337 13.05 21.85 -5.28
C SER A 337 13.72 21.08 -6.42
N ARG A 338 12.93 20.49 -7.35
CA ARG A 338 13.46 19.84 -8.55
C ARG A 338 13.96 20.84 -9.58
N SER A 339 13.34 22.01 -9.70
CA SER A 339 13.76 23.07 -10.63
C SER A 339 15.03 23.81 -10.19
N THR A 340 15.35 23.82 -8.90
CA THR A 340 16.51 24.53 -8.34
C THR A 340 17.81 23.71 -8.36
N CYS A 341 17.78 22.43 -8.73
CA CYS A 341 19.00 21.66 -8.99
C CYS A 341 19.52 22.00 -10.41
N PRO A 342 20.74 22.58 -10.56
CA PRO A 342 21.35 22.70 -11.88
C PRO A 342 21.57 21.30 -12.45
N ALA A 343 21.25 21.10 -13.73
CA ALA A 343 21.66 19.90 -14.45
C ALA A 343 23.18 19.68 -14.25
N PRO A 344 23.65 18.43 -14.07
CA PRO A 344 25.09 18.20 -14.02
C PRO A 344 25.69 18.74 -15.32
N LEU A 345 26.61 19.69 -15.19
CA LEU A 345 27.35 20.27 -16.31
C LEU A 345 27.96 19.10 -17.09
N ALA A 346 27.51 18.93 -18.34
CA ALA A 346 28.19 18.05 -19.27
C ALA A 346 29.63 18.57 -19.39
N LEU A 347 30.59 17.78 -18.90
CA LEU A 347 32.01 17.98 -19.18
C LEU A 347 32.21 17.79 -20.68
N GLY A 348 32.09 18.90 -21.40
CA GLY A 348 32.41 19.02 -22.81
C GLY A 348 33.90 18.80 -23.00
N ALA A 349 34.21 17.88 -23.90
CA ALA A 349 35.55 17.60 -24.38
C ALA A 349 36.28 18.88 -24.82
N THR A 350 37.52 19.06 -24.34
CA THR A 350 38.48 19.96 -24.96
C THR A 350 39.81 19.23 -25.17
N GLY A 351 40.13 19.03 -26.45
CA GLY A 351 41.42 19.46 -27.01
C GLY A 351 42.68 18.69 -26.60
N SER A 352 43.06 17.76 -27.47
CA SER A 352 44.43 17.29 -27.73
C SER A 352 45.49 18.41 -27.68
N VAL A 353 46.57 18.19 -26.92
CA VAL A 353 47.91 18.69 -27.25
C VAL A 353 48.95 17.60 -26.97
N SER A 354 49.72 17.32 -28.03
CA SER A 354 50.86 16.41 -28.13
C SER A 354 52.02 16.78 -27.20
N GLY A 355 52.71 15.78 -26.67
CA GLY A 355 53.99 15.93 -25.94
C GLY A 355 54.70 14.58 -25.79
N THR A 356 55.81 14.42 -26.51
CA THR A 356 56.62 13.23 -26.73
C THR A 356 57.48 12.75 -25.55
N LEU A 357 57.71 11.43 -25.53
CA LEU A 357 58.74 10.59 -24.88
C LEU A 357 59.88 11.26 -24.08
N SER A 358 60.22 10.66 -22.91
CA SER A 358 61.53 10.02 -22.71
C SER A 358 61.55 9.12 -21.45
N THR A 359 62.61 8.34 -21.35
CA THR A 359 62.80 7.03 -20.72
C THR A 359 63.42 7.07 -19.31
N ASN A 360 63.36 5.89 -18.66
CA ASN A 360 64.45 5.23 -17.91
C ASN A 360 64.41 5.16 -16.35
N SER A 361 64.01 3.95 -15.89
CA SER A 361 64.66 2.99 -14.96
C SER A 361 65.47 3.39 -13.71
N GLY A 362 65.27 2.56 -12.65
CA GLY A 362 66.20 2.29 -11.52
C GLY A 362 65.63 2.71 -10.15
N GLY A 363 65.53 1.88 -9.10
CA GLY A 363 66.04 0.54 -8.83
C GLY A 363 65.48 -0.04 -7.51
N SER A 364 65.70 -1.33 -7.35
CA SER A 364 65.14 -2.28 -6.37
C SER A 364 65.84 -2.34 -5.00
N THR A 365 65.17 -2.94 -4.00
CA THR A 365 65.70 -3.93 -3.02
C THR A 365 64.49 -4.70 -2.45
N ALA A 366 64.49 -5.98 -2.05
CA ALA A 366 65.38 -7.14 -2.20
C ALA A 366 64.60 -8.41 -1.74
N SER A 367 64.94 -9.58 -2.34
CA SER A 367 64.94 -10.96 -1.80
C SER A 367 63.63 -11.58 -1.27
N GLY A 368 63.20 -12.81 -1.59
CA GLY A 368 63.77 -13.93 -2.35
C GLY A 368 63.21 -15.27 -1.83
N ARG A 369 62.65 -16.12 -2.70
CA ARG A 369 62.83 -17.60 -2.73
C ARG A 369 61.94 -18.26 -3.79
N ALA A 370 62.52 -19.25 -4.46
CA ALA A 370 62.00 -19.97 -5.61
C ALA A 370 61.49 -21.38 -5.24
N ALA A 371 60.54 -21.90 -6.02
CA ALA A 371 60.36 -23.29 -6.48
C ALA A 371 59.01 -23.37 -7.25
N SER A 372 58.99 -23.38 -8.60
CA SER A 372 58.84 -24.54 -9.51
C SER A 372 57.63 -25.46 -9.21
N ARG A 373 56.82 -25.98 -10.13
CA ARG A 373 56.64 -25.93 -11.60
C ARG A 373 55.34 -26.73 -11.91
N HIS A 374 54.83 -26.59 -13.15
CA HIS A 374 53.79 -27.37 -13.85
C HIS A 374 52.31 -27.12 -13.52
N ALA A 375 51.35 -27.23 -14.43
CA ALA A 375 51.19 -27.02 -15.88
C ALA A 375 49.68 -27.29 -16.14
N SER A 376 49.01 -26.44 -16.93
CA SER A 376 47.56 -26.46 -17.25
C SER A 376 47.15 -27.61 -18.21
N PRO A 377 46.00 -27.59 -18.95
CA PRO A 377 44.62 -27.10 -18.73
C PRO A 377 43.53 -28.13 -19.20
N ARG A 378 42.22 -27.83 -19.05
CA ARG A 378 41.07 -28.22 -19.93
C ARG A 378 39.76 -27.89 -19.20
N LYS A 379 38.60 -27.57 -19.79
CA LYS A 379 38.11 -27.17 -21.12
C LYS A 379 36.65 -26.72 -20.86
N SER A 380 36.20 -25.66 -21.51
CA SER A 380 34.76 -25.34 -21.64
C SER A 380 34.05 -26.28 -22.62
N PRO A 381 32.71 -26.34 -22.58
CA PRO A 381 31.97 -26.38 -23.85
C PRO A 381 30.83 -25.36 -23.91
N LYS A 382 30.60 -24.91 -25.15
CA LYS A 382 29.54 -24.05 -25.65
C LYS A 382 28.23 -24.85 -25.85
N GLY A 383 27.10 -24.16 -25.66
CA GLY A 383 25.97 -24.09 -26.60
C GLY A 383 25.00 -25.27 -26.71
N MET A 384 23.70 -24.98 -26.59
CA MET A 384 22.67 -25.46 -27.53
C MET A 384 21.41 -24.59 -27.43
N SER A 385 20.92 -24.22 -28.61
CA SER A 385 19.76 -23.39 -28.90
C SER A 385 18.57 -24.26 -29.32
N ALA A 386 17.35 -23.75 -29.11
CA ALA A 386 16.13 -23.92 -29.89
C ALA A 386 15.61 -25.33 -30.26
N LEU A 387 14.42 -25.68 -29.72
CA LEU A 387 13.34 -26.48 -30.34
C LEU A 387 12.04 -26.15 -29.57
N LEU A 388 10.82 -26.06 -30.08
CA LEU A 388 10.22 -25.95 -31.41
C LEU A 388 8.76 -25.55 -31.16
N SER A 389 8.23 -24.68 -32.01
CA SER A 389 6.81 -24.44 -32.22
C SER A 389 6.25 -25.54 -33.13
N THR A 390 5.02 -26.01 -32.85
CA THR A 390 3.91 -26.35 -33.76
C THR A 390 3.15 -27.60 -33.32
N ALA A 391 1.90 -27.39 -32.90
CA ALA A 391 0.69 -28.11 -33.34
C ALA A 391 -0.52 -27.29 -32.89
#